data_AF-A0A0F4IN95-F1
#
_entry.id   AF-A0A0F4IN95-F1
#
_cell.length_a   1.000
_cell.length_b   1.000
_cell.length_c   1.000
_cell.angle_alpha   90.00
_cell.angle_beta   90.00
_cell.angle_gamma   90.00
#
_symmetry.space_group_name_H-M   'P 1'
#
loop_
_entity.id
_entity.type
_entity.pdbx_description
1 polymer ?
#
loop_
_entity_poly.entity_id
_entity_poly.type
_entity_poly.pdbx_seq_one_letter_code
_entity_poly.pdbx_strand_id
1 'polypeptide(L)' 'MTVNMTKGQAISLEKQGGGTLTAVRMGLGWQAAKRRGLFGSRTREIDLDASAGLFADKQSADV' A
#
# COMPACT_ATOMS: atom_id res chain seq x y z
N MET A 1 11.39 9.33 -10.92
CA MET A 1 12.10 8.08 -10.55
C MET A 1 11.04 7.12 -10.03
N THR A 2 10.95 5.92 -10.59
CA THR A 2 9.95 4.92 -10.19
C THR A 2 10.65 3.87 -9.33
N VAL A 3 10.10 3.57 -8.15
CA VAL A 3 10.64 2.55 -7.25
C VAL A 3 9.69 1.36 -7.27
N ASN A 4 10.20 0.20 -7.67
CA ASN A 4 9.48 -1.07 -7.52
C ASN A 4 9.87 -1.66 -6.17
N MET A 5 8.87 -2.11 -5.40
CA MET A 5 9.07 -2.68 -4.07
C MET A 5 8.77 -4.18 -4.07
N THR A 6 9.54 -4.93 -3.30
CA THR A 6 9.27 -6.33 -2.95
C THR A 6 8.80 -6.44 -1.50
N LYS A 7 8.20 -7.58 -1.12
CA LYS A 7 7.69 -7.78 0.24
C LYS A 7 8.83 -7.66 1.27
N GLY A 8 8.65 -6.79 2.26
CA GLY A 8 9.64 -6.53 3.31
C GLY A 8 10.75 -5.55 2.90
N GLN A 9 10.71 -5.00 1.69
CA GLN A 9 11.67 -3.98 1.27
C GLN A 9 11.42 -2.65 1.99
N ALA A 10 12.50 -2.05 2.49
CA ALA A 10 12.50 -0.68 3.00
C ALA A 10 13.10 0.27 1.95
N ILE A 11 12.64 1.52 1.94
CA ILE A 11 13.20 2.61 1.13
C ILE A 11 13.53 3.79 2.04
N SER A 12 14.65 4.46 1.79
CA SER A 12 14.90 5.75 2.42
C SER A 12 14.08 6.82 1.72
N LEU A 13 13.39 7.66 2.52
CA LEU A 13 12.68 8.84 2.04
C LEU A 13 13.55 10.10 2.13
N GLU A 14 14.79 9.98 2.58
CA GLU A 14 15.73 11.08 2.62
C GLU A 14 16.22 11.42 1.22
N LYS A 15 16.20 12.71 0.88
CA LYS A 15 16.78 13.19 -0.37
C LYS A 15 18.28 13.46 -0.17
N GLN A 16 19.11 13.05 -1.13
CA GLN A 16 20.52 13.47 -1.17
C GLN A 16 20.58 15.01 -1.16
N GLY A 17 21.27 15.57 -0.16
CA GLY A 17 21.36 17.02 0.07
C GLY A 17 20.62 17.54 1.31
N GLY A 18 20.03 16.67 2.15
CA GLY A 18 19.59 17.04 3.50
C GLY A 18 18.24 17.76 3.59
N GLY A 19 17.39 17.65 2.56
CA GLY A 19 16.04 18.20 2.62
C GLY A 19 15.09 17.38 3.50
N THR A 20 14.31 18.05 4.35
CA THR A 20 13.28 17.41 5.18
C THR A 20 12.08 16.97 4.34
N LEU A 21 11.61 15.74 4.52
CA LEU A 21 10.35 15.27 3.94
C LEU A 21 9.16 15.97 4.62
N THR A 22 8.31 16.64 3.84
CA THR A 22 7.17 17.40 4.37
C THR A 22 5.81 16.77 4.06
N ALA A 23 5.75 15.86 3.08
CA ALA A 23 4.50 15.23 2.66
C ALA A 23 4.75 13.86 2.04
N VAL A 24 3.84 12.92 2.32
CA VAL A 24 3.74 11.62 1.66
C VAL A 24 2.35 11.52 1.02
N ARG A 25 2.28 10.99 -0.20
CA ARG A 25 1.01 10.65 -0.87
C ARG A 25 1.02 9.17 -1.20
N MET A 26 -0.03 8.46 -0.79
CA MET A 26 -0.19 7.03 -1.06
C MET A 26 -1.43 6.83 -1.93
N GLY A 27 -1.27 6.10 -3.03
CA GLY A 27 -2.37 5.64 -3.87
C GLY A 27 -2.53 4.13 -3.70
N LEU A 28 -3.72 3.68 -3.31
CA LEU A 28 -4.05 2.26 -3.23
C LEU A 28 -5.01 1.91 -4.37
N GLY A 29 -4.76 0.78 -5.02
CA GLY A 29 -5.62 0.27 -6.08
C GLY A 29 -5.62 -1.25 -6.05
N TRP A 30 -6.79 -1.84 -6.22
CA TRP A 30 -6.97 -3.29 -6.25
C TRP A 30 -7.76 -3.70 -7.49
N GLN A 31 -7.45 -4.88 -7.99
CA GLN A 31 -8.16 -5.49 -9.09
C GLN A 31 -8.64 -6.88 -8.66
N ALA A 32 -9.90 -7.18 -8.96
CA ALA A 32 -10.47 -8.48 -8.65
C ALA A 32 -9.74 -9.62 -9.38
N ALA A 33 -9.33 -10.64 -8.62
CA ALA A 33 -8.73 -11.84 -9.19
C ALA A 33 -9.78 -12.60 -10.01
N LYS A 34 -9.48 -12.88 -11.29
CA LYS A 34 -10.33 -13.71 -12.15
C LYS A 34 -10.29 -15.16 -11.64
N ARG A 35 -11.43 -15.72 -11.28
CA ARG A 35 -11.55 -17.16 -10.97
C ARG A 35 -12.12 -17.90 -12.18
N ARG A 36 -11.46 -18.99 -12.58
CA ARG A 36 -11.89 -19.87 -13.68
C ARG A 36 -12.66 -21.05 -13.09
N GLY A 37 -13.89 -21.27 -13.56
CA GLY A 37 -14.70 -22.45 -13.26
C GLY A 37 -15.00 -23.27 -14.52
N LEU A 38 -15.70 -24.40 -14.36
CA LEU A 38 -16.02 -25.31 -15.47
C LEU A 38 -17.00 -24.72 -16.52
N PHE A 39 -17.62 -23.57 -16.24
CA PHE A 39 -18.57 -22.88 -17.13
C PHE A 39 -18.19 -21.41 -17.42
N GLY A 40 -16.88 -21.10 -17.41
CA GLY A 40 -16.37 -19.76 -17.78
C GLY A 40 -15.65 -19.03 -16.65
N SER A 41 -15.27 -17.77 -16.91
CA SER A 41 -14.69 -16.87 -15.92
C SER A 41 -15.78 -16.01 -15.29
N ARG A 42 -15.89 -16.06 -13.96
CA ARG A 42 -16.73 -15.11 -13.21
C ARG A 42 -15.81 -14.25 -12.36
N THR A 43 -15.79 -12.96 -12.66
CA THR A 43 -15.20 -11.97 -11.75
C THR A 43 -16.17 -11.79 -10.58
N ARG A 44 -15.69 -11.91 -9.35
CA ARG A 44 -16.46 -11.51 -8.16
C ARG A 44 -16.08 -10.08 -7.80
N GLU A 45 -17.04 -9.33 -7.29
CA GLU A 45 -16.74 -8.07 -6.61
C GLU A 45 -15.84 -8.33 -5.42
N ILE A 46 -14.91 -7.40 -5.17
CA ILE A 46 -14.07 -7.42 -3.98
C ILE A 46 -14.35 -6.12 -3.25
N ASP A 47 -14.81 -6.27 -2.02
CA ASP A 47 -14.96 -5.19 -1.05
C ASP A 47 -13.66 -5.09 -0.25
N LEU A 48 -12.95 -3.97 -0.39
CA LEU A 48 -11.69 -3.72 0.31
C LEU A 48 -11.71 -2.31 0.88
N ASP A 49 -11.34 -2.23 2.14
CA ASP A 49 -11.05 -1.00 2.85
C ASP A 49 -9.54 -0.79 2.99
N ALA A 50 -9.14 0.48 3.01
CA ALA A 50 -7.79 0.88 3.33
C ALA A 50 -7.80 1.74 4.60
N SER A 51 -6.86 1.48 5.51
CA SER A 51 -6.66 2.27 6.71
C SER A 51 -5.17 2.53 6.90
N ALA A 52 -4.85 3.68 7.48
CA ALA A 52 -3.52 3.99 7.98
C ALA A 52 -3.62 4.12 9.51
N GLY A 53 -2.60 3.65 10.22
CA GLY A 53 -2.53 3.80 11.66
C GLY A 53 -1.13 4.26 12.04
N LEU A 54 -1.06 5.32 12.85
CA LEU A 54 0.20 5.77 13.44
C LEU A 54 0.46 5.01 14.73
N PHE A 55 1.68 4.50 14.88
CA PHE A 55 2.12 3.81 16.10
C PHE A 55 3.38 4.47 16.65
N ALA A 56 3.42 4.61 17.97
CA ALA A 56 4.63 4.86 18.74
C ALA A 56 4.98 3.56 19.47
N ASP A 57 6.06 2.91 19.04
CA ASP A 57 6.41 1.55 19.44
C ASP A 57 5.25 0.55 19.24
N LYS A 58 4.68 0.04 20.34
CA LYS A 58 3.57 -0.93 20.32
C LYS A 58 2.21 -0.30 20.62
N GLN A 59 2.14 1.02 20.73
CA GLN A 59 0.92 1.75 21.06
C GLN A 59 0.43 2.52 19.84
N SER A 60 -0.88 2.47 19.58
CA SER A 60 -1.50 3.34 18.59
C SER A 60 -1.42 4.79 19.09
N ALA A 61 -0.84 5.65 18.26
CA ALA A 61 -0.69 7.08 18.51
C ALA A 61 -1.72 7.92 17.73
N ASP A 62 -2.45 7.29 16.81
CA ASP A 62 -3.62 7.86 16.14
C ASP A 62 -4.85 7.57 17.00
N VAL A 63 -5.48 8.61 17.57
CA VAL A 63 -6.79 8.56 18.24
C VAL A 63 -7.65 9.72 17.73
#